data_AF-A0A0K2VGX0-F1
#
_entry.id   AF-A0A0K2VGX0-F1
#
_cell.length_a   1.000
_cell.length_b   1.000
_cell.length_c   1.000
_cell.angle_alpha   90.00
_cell.angle_beta   90.00
_cell.angle_gamma   90.00
#
_symmetry.space_group_name_H-M   'P 1'
#
loop_
_entity.id
_entity.type
_entity.pdbx_description
1 polymer ?
#
loop_
_entity_poly.entity_id
_entity_poly.type
_entity_poly.pdbx_seq_one_letter_code
_entity_poly.pdbx_strand_id
1 'polypeptide(L)'
;MDIVHSIQYDESPVCDSPIYCHGELLRTIQMSGLFKDSKTFVDKKLKNAPGKVVKAFDVFLQENSEMTKEKLEKFLEENFDDEGLEIEASPPKDWSQVPPFTVNLKSAKLRGLAKRINRLWMKLNRKIISDVEERQSLYSIIYVPNNFVVPGGRFREFYYWDTYWIIKSLLHCGMTLTVRGMIEWYDSDCTRYDRKLFLYD
;
A
#
# COMPACT_ATOMS: atom_id res chain seq x y z
N MET A 1 30.75 -33.68 13.66
CA MET A 1 31.18 -32.33 13.24
C MET A 1 29.99 -31.71 12.57
N ASP A 2 29.15 -31.17 13.44
CA ASP A 2 27.89 -30.51 13.15
C ASP A 2 28.14 -29.09 12.66
N ILE A 3 27.59 -28.74 11.49
CA ILE A 3 27.22 -27.35 11.18
C ILE A 3 25.92 -27.39 10.40
N VAL A 4 24.82 -27.72 11.08
CA VAL A 4 23.50 -27.24 10.66
C VAL A 4 23.34 -25.92 11.40
N HIS A 5 23.64 -24.81 10.72
CA HIS A 5 23.27 -23.49 11.25
C HIS A 5 21.74 -23.48 11.38
N SER A 6 21.29 -23.53 12.63
CA SER A 6 19.94 -23.21 13.02
C SER A 6 19.65 -21.78 12.54
N ILE A 7 18.85 -21.64 11.49
CA ILE A 7 18.19 -20.37 11.18
C ILE A 7 17.28 -20.11 12.37
N GLN A 8 17.71 -19.24 13.29
CA GLN A 8 16.81 -18.68 14.30
C GLN A 8 15.78 -17.86 13.53
N TYR A 9 14.54 -18.37 13.46
CA TYR A 9 13.40 -17.55 13.07
C TYR A 9 13.19 -16.51 14.16
N ASP A 10 13.37 -15.25 13.80
CA ASP A 10 13.04 -14.09 14.63
C ASP A 10 11.51 -14.04 14.77
N GLU A 11 10.96 -14.42 15.91
CA GLU A 11 9.51 -14.39 16.21
C GLU A 11 8.98 -12.95 16.41
N SER A 12 9.78 -11.92 16.11
CA SER A 12 9.33 -10.53 16.17
C SER A 12 8.08 -10.32 15.28
N PRO A 13 7.03 -9.66 15.76
CA PRO A 13 5.82 -9.46 14.97
C PRO A 13 6.14 -8.70 13.67
N VAL A 14 5.52 -9.15 12.57
CA VAL A 14 5.60 -8.49 11.25
C VAL A 14 5.22 -7.00 11.36
N CYS A 15 4.35 -6.67 12.32
CA CYS A 15 4.01 -5.31 12.68
C CYS A 15 3.63 -5.16 14.17
N ASP A 16 4.28 -4.21 14.85
CA ASP A 16 4.05 -3.89 16.27
C ASP A 16 3.14 -2.67 16.49
N SER A 17 2.36 -2.27 15.48
CA SER A 17 1.49 -1.10 15.61
C SER A 17 0.24 -1.43 16.42
N PRO A 18 0.02 -0.79 17.60
CA PRO A 18 -1.21 -0.96 18.38
C PRO A 18 -2.43 -0.24 17.78
N ILE A 19 -2.27 0.35 16.59
CA ILE A 19 -3.32 1.07 15.85
C ILE A 19 -3.69 0.32 14.58
N TYR A 20 -2.69 -0.16 13.83
CA TYR A 20 -2.90 -0.74 12.49
C TYR A 20 -2.82 -2.26 12.47
N CYS A 21 -2.19 -2.89 13.47
CA CYS A 21 -1.84 -4.32 13.41
C CYS A 21 -2.46 -5.12 14.55
N HIS A 22 -2.50 -4.55 15.75
CA HIS A 22 -3.18 -5.14 16.90
C HIS A 22 -3.76 -4.02 17.78
N GLY A 23 -4.30 -4.38 18.94
CA GLY A 23 -4.79 -3.41 19.93
C GLY A 23 -6.30 -3.15 19.88
N GLU A 24 -6.78 -2.47 20.93
CA GLU A 24 -8.20 -2.26 21.16
C GLU A 24 -8.80 -1.24 20.18
N LEU A 25 -8.02 -0.24 19.75
CA LEU A 25 -8.46 0.73 18.74
C LEU A 25 -8.81 0.03 17.42
N LEU A 26 -7.88 -0.76 16.88
CA LEU A 26 -8.12 -1.53 15.66
C LEU A 26 -9.35 -2.42 15.80
N ARG A 27 -9.41 -3.20 16.88
CA ARG A 27 -10.52 -4.13 17.14
C ARG A 27 -11.85 -3.40 17.21
N THR A 28 -11.93 -2.30 17.94
CA THR A 28 -13.17 -1.53 18.13
C THR A 28 -13.69 -1.00 16.81
N ILE A 29 -12.81 -0.38 16.00
CA ILE A 29 -13.21 0.16 14.70
C ILE A 29 -13.65 -0.97 13.75
N GLN A 30 -12.87 -2.05 13.63
CA GLN A 30 -13.21 -3.15 12.71
C GLN A 30 -14.51 -3.86 13.09
N MET A 31 -14.76 -4.07 14.38
CA MET A 31 -15.95 -4.77 14.86
C MET A 31 -17.21 -3.88 14.90
N SER A 32 -17.07 -2.56 14.84
CA SER A 32 -18.20 -1.63 14.84
C SER A 32 -19.04 -1.67 13.55
N GLY A 33 -18.48 -2.21 12.45
CA GLY A 33 -19.09 -2.13 11.13
C GLY A 33 -19.28 -0.68 10.65
N LEU A 34 -18.40 0.23 11.09
CA LEU A 34 -18.41 1.63 10.72
C LEU A 34 -18.14 1.81 9.22
N PHE A 35 -17.11 1.14 8.72
CA PHE A 35 -16.78 1.14 7.30
C PHE A 35 -17.30 -0.12 6.62
N LYS A 36 -17.82 0.02 5.40
CA LYS A 36 -18.19 -1.11 4.56
C LYS A 36 -16.96 -1.96 4.18
N ASP A 37 -15.81 -1.32 4.08
CA ASP A 37 -14.55 -1.97 3.75
C ASP A 37 -13.58 -1.91 4.92
N SER A 38 -13.11 -3.08 5.36
CA SER A 38 -12.19 -3.22 6.49
C SER A 38 -10.86 -2.51 6.27
N LYS A 39 -10.44 -2.31 5.01
CA LYS A 39 -9.18 -1.63 4.72
C LYS A 39 -9.29 -0.10 4.74
N THR A 40 -10.50 0.47 4.82
CA THR A 40 -10.67 1.94 4.93
C THR A 40 -9.98 2.51 6.16
N PHE A 41 -10.15 1.91 7.34
CA PHE A 41 -9.55 2.44 8.57
C PHE A 41 -8.02 2.33 8.57
N VAL A 42 -7.47 1.17 8.18
CA VAL A 42 -6.03 0.94 8.21
C VAL A 42 -5.27 1.75 7.18
N ASP A 43 -5.95 2.34 6.19
CA ASP A 43 -5.35 3.25 5.21
C ASP A 43 -5.39 4.73 5.65
N LYS A 44 -5.97 5.03 6.81
CA LYS A 44 -6.02 6.41 7.32
C LYS A 44 -4.72 6.80 7.99
N LYS A 45 -4.18 7.96 7.64
CA LYS A 45 -3.01 8.59 8.29
C LYS A 45 -3.39 9.13 9.67
N LEU A 46 -2.48 9.03 10.64
CA LEU A 46 -2.62 9.70 11.94
C LEU A 46 -2.32 11.20 11.85
N LYS A 47 -3.17 12.02 12.48
CA LYS A 47 -2.93 13.46 12.67
C LYS A 47 -1.86 13.75 13.72
N ASN A 48 -1.62 12.80 14.62
CA ASN A 48 -0.70 12.93 15.76
C ASN A 48 0.13 11.65 15.95
N ALA A 49 1.22 11.74 16.73
CA ALA A 49 2.05 10.59 17.05
C ALA A 49 1.22 9.40 17.61
N PRO A 50 1.55 8.13 17.28
CA PRO A 50 0.77 6.96 17.69
C PRO A 50 0.44 6.91 19.18
N GLY A 51 1.43 7.19 20.04
CA GLY A 51 1.23 7.20 21.48
C GLY A 51 0.24 8.25 21.99
N LYS A 52 0.05 9.36 21.27
CA LYS A 52 -1.00 10.35 21.60
C LYS A 52 -2.39 9.84 21.22
N VAL A 53 -2.51 9.22 20.05
CA VAL A 53 -3.80 8.69 19.56
C VAL A 53 -4.27 7.50 20.40
N VAL A 54 -3.35 6.60 20.79
CA VAL A 54 -3.66 5.50 21.73
C VAL A 54 -4.18 6.05 23.06
N LYS A 55 -3.48 7.02 23.67
CA LYS A 55 -3.93 7.64 24.92
C LYS A 55 -5.27 8.37 24.78
N ALA A 56 -5.50 9.05 23.65
CA ALA A 56 -6.78 9.68 23.37
C ALA A 56 -7.91 8.65 23.27
N PHE A 57 -7.61 7.48 22.69
CA PHE A 57 -8.57 6.38 22.62
C PHE A 57 -8.87 5.77 23.99
N ASP A 58 -7.86 5.60 24.85
CA ASP A 58 -8.04 5.10 26.21
C ASP A 58 -8.98 6.01 27.02
N VAL A 59 -8.82 7.34 26.90
CA VAL A 59 -9.71 8.33 27.53
C VAL A 59 -11.11 8.26 26.91
N PHE A 60 -11.20 8.17 25.58
CA PHE A 60 -12.47 8.05 24.87
C PHE A 60 -13.29 6.82 25.33
N LEU A 61 -12.64 5.67 25.56
CA LEU A 61 -13.31 4.48 26.09
C LEU A 61 -13.82 4.68 27.52
N GLN A 62 -13.08 5.40 28.38
CA GLN A 62 -13.49 5.68 29.76
C GLN A 62 -14.71 6.63 29.82
N GLU A 63 -14.77 7.59 28.90
CA GLU A 63 -15.85 8.58 28.84
C GLU A 63 -17.12 8.04 28.16
N ASN A 64 -17.01 6.95 27.40
CA ASN A 64 -18.10 6.42 26.59
C ASN A 64 -18.43 4.96 26.94
N SER A 65 -19.24 4.79 27.99
CA SER A 65 -19.75 3.48 28.41
C SER A 65 -20.59 2.77 27.33
N GLU A 66 -21.32 3.53 26.53
CA GLU A 66 -22.03 3.04 25.34
C GLU A 66 -21.35 3.55 24.06
N MET A 67 -20.87 2.60 23.24
CA MET A 67 -20.18 2.88 21.99
C MET A 67 -21.16 2.91 20.82
N THR A 68 -21.30 4.09 20.19
CA THR A 68 -22.11 4.27 18.98
C THR A 68 -21.23 4.59 17.78
N LYS A 69 -21.75 4.42 16.56
CA LYS A 69 -20.99 4.71 15.34
C LYS A 69 -20.62 6.19 15.23
N GLU A 70 -21.53 7.07 15.63
CA GLU A 70 -21.36 8.53 15.56
C GLU A 70 -20.22 8.99 16.48
N LYS A 71 -20.05 8.35 17.65
CA LYS A 71 -18.95 8.63 18.57
C LYS A 71 -17.61 8.18 17.98
N LEU A 72 -17.57 7.02 17.35
CA LEU A 72 -16.38 6.50 16.67
C LEU A 72 -16.00 7.37 15.47
N GLU A 73 -16.99 7.81 14.67
CA GLU A 73 -16.78 8.72 13.55
C GLU A 73 -16.11 10.01 14.03
N LYS A 74 -16.66 10.64 15.07
CA LYS A 74 -16.08 11.85 15.66
C LYS A 74 -14.66 11.62 16.17
N PHE A 75 -14.40 10.51 16.85
CA PHE A 75 -13.04 10.16 17.30
C PHE A 75 -12.06 10.05 16.12
N LEU A 76 -12.49 9.41 15.03
CA LEU A 76 -11.67 9.27 13.83
C LEU A 76 -11.44 10.62 13.15
N GLU A 77 -12.46 11.46 13.02
CA GLU A 77 -12.34 12.81 12.46
C GLU A 77 -11.35 13.67 13.23
N GLU A 78 -11.24 13.51 14.55
CA GLU A 78 -10.32 14.27 15.39
C GLU A 78 -8.87 13.76 15.31
N ASN A 79 -8.66 12.45 15.05
CA ASN A 79 -7.35 11.80 15.19
C ASN A 79 -6.72 11.30 13.88
N PHE A 80 -7.51 11.19 12.81
CA PHE A 80 -7.10 10.62 11.53
C PHE A 80 -7.45 11.55 10.36
N ASP A 81 -6.61 11.52 9.32
CA ASP A 81 -6.92 12.09 8.00
C ASP A 81 -7.63 11.05 7.12
N ASP A 82 -8.05 11.48 5.94
CA ASP A 82 -8.66 10.60 4.93
C ASP A 82 -7.65 9.61 4.33
N GLU A 83 -8.16 8.47 3.86
CA GLU A 83 -7.35 7.45 3.20
C GLU A 83 -6.96 7.85 1.77
N GLY A 84 -5.80 7.38 1.29
CA GLY A 84 -5.32 7.63 -0.07
C GLY A 84 -4.55 8.93 -0.24
N LEU A 85 -4.20 9.61 0.85
CA LEU A 85 -3.34 10.80 0.85
C LEU A 85 -1.84 10.45 0.86
N GLU A 86 -1.51 9.17 1.05
CA GLU A 86 -0.16 8.64 1.11
C GLU A 86 0.49 8.42 -0.27
N ILE A 87 -0.30 8.47 -1.35
CA ILE A 87 0.16 8.24 -2.72
C ILE A 87 -0.31 9.34 -3.68
N GLU A 88 0.49 9.62 -4.69
CA GLU A 88 0.15 10.54 -5.78
C GLU A 88 0.26 9.87 -7.15
N ALA A 89 -0.47 10.40 -8.13
CA ALA A 89 -0.36 9.95 -9.51
C ALA A 89 1.00 10.32 -10.08
N SER A 90 1.71 9.34 -10.67
CA SER A 90 3.04 9.57 -11.26
C SER A 90 3.13 8.93 -12.64
N PRO A 91 2.59 9.57 -13.69
CA PRO A 91 2.56 8.96 -15.03
C PRO A 91 3.96 8.55 -15.51
N PRO A 92 4.11 7.34 -16.09
CA PRO A 92 5.42 6.82 -16.45
C PRO A 92 6.02 7.58 -17.64
N LYS A 93 7.30 7.94 -17.52
CA LYS A 93 8.01 8.78 -18.51
C LYS A 93 8.26 8.08 -19.85
N ASP A 94 8.35 6.77 -19.84
CA ASP A 94 8.61 5.91 -21.00
C ASP A 94 7.34 5.30 -21.60
N TRP A 95 6.17 5.82 -21.24
CA TRP A 95 4.90 5.41 -21.82
C TRP A 95 4.76 5.90 -23.27
N SER A 96 4.24 5.03 -24.14
CA SER A 96 3.91 5.37 -25.53
C SER A 96 2.44 5.07 -25.82
N GLN A 97 1.78 5.95 -26.58
CA GLN A 97 0.40 5.73 -27.03
C GLN A 97 0.27 4.51 -27.96
N VAL A 98 1.35 4.17 -28.67
CA VAL A 98 1.44 3.01 -29.57
C VAL A 98 2.51 2.08 -29.01
N PRO A 99 2.16 1.17 -28.10
CA PRO A 99 3.13 0.28 -27.47
C PRO A 99 3.64 -0.77 -28.49
N PRO A 100 4.91 -1.18 -28.44
CA PRO A 100 5.54 -2.03 -29.46
C PRO A 100 4.79 -3.33 -29.75
N PHE A 101 4.23 -4.00 -28.73
CA PHE A 101 3.50 -5.26 -28.91
C PHE A 101 2.26 -5.14 -29.83
N THR A 102 1.74 -3.93 -30.05
CA THR A 102 0.53 -3.72 -30.85
C THR A 102 0.75 -3.73 -32.36
N VAL A 103 2.00 -3.58 -32.82
CA VAL A 103 2.33 -3.49 -34.25
C VAL A 103 1.95 -4.77 -35.00
N ASN A 104 2.16 -5.93 -34.38
CA ASN A 104 1.92 -7.23 -35.00
C ASN A 104 0.49 -7.76 -34.80
N LEU A 105 -0.39 -7.01 -34.13
CA LEU A 105 -1.77 -7.43 -33.90
C LEU A 105 -2.61 -7.22 -35.18
N LYS A 106 -2.97 -8.33 -35.82
CA LYS A 106 -3.81 -8.33 -37.04
C LYS A 106 -5.24 -7.84 -36.78
N SER A 107 -5.82 -8.22 -35.64
CA SER A 107 -7.22 -7.88 -35.31
C SER A 107 -7.36 -6.44 -34.82
N ALA A 108 -8.24 -5.67 -35.49
CA ALA A 108 -8.59 -4.31 -35.07
C ALA A 108 -9.21 -4.27 -33.66
N LYS A 109 -10.03 -5.27 -33.30
CA LYS A 109 -10.63 -5.40 -31.97
C LYS A 109 -9.55 -5.58 -30.89
N LEU A 110 -8.56 -6.45 -31.14
CA LEU A 110 -7.45 -6.69 -30.21
C LEU A 110 -6.55 -5.45 -30.10
N ARG A 111 -6.26 -4.76 -31.21
CA ARG A 111 -5.54 -3.46 -31.17
C ARG A 111 -6.28 -2.43 -30.32
N GLY A 112 -7.60 -2.36 -30.45
CA GLY A 112 -8.43 -1.46 -29.63
C GLY A 112 -8.37 -1.80 -28.14
N LEU A 113 -8.47 -3.09 -27.79
CA LEU A 113 -8.33 -3.55 -26.41
C LEU A 113 -6.94 -3.24 -25.84
N ALA A 114 -5.88 -3.57 -26.58
CA ALA A 114 -4.51 -3.32 -26.19
C ALA A 114 -4.23 -1.83 -25.93
N LYS A 115 -4.74 -0.93 -26.78
CA LYS A 115 -4.65 0.52 -26.56
C LYS A 115 -5.37 0.97 -25.29
N ARG A 116 -6.52 0.37 -24.95
CA ARG A 116 -7.24 0.68 -23.70
C ARG A 116 -6.47 0.20 -22.47
N ILE A 117 -5.94 -1.02 -22.51
CA ILE A 117 -5.09 -1.57 -21.43
C ILE A 117 -3.86 -0.68 -21.24
N ASN A 118 -3.18 -0.32 -22.32
CA ASN A 118 -2.00 0.53 -22.26
C ASN A 118 -2.26 1.90 -21.61
N ARG A 119 -3.46 2.48 -21.81
CA ARG A 119 -3.85 3.73 -21.15
C ARG A 119 -4.05 3.58 -19.63
N LEU A 120 -4.28 2.37 -19.13
CA LEU A 120 -4.39 2.14 -17.69
C LEU A 120 -3.05 2.36 -17.00
N TRP A 121 -1.92 2.08 -17.65
CA TRP A 121 -0.59 2.30 -17.05
C TRP A 121 -0.34 3.77 -16.69
N MET A 122 -0.89 4.72 -17.45
CA MET A 122 -0.87 6.15 -17.09
C MET A 122 -1.66 6.44 -15.81
N LYS A 123 -2.75 5.70 -15.58
CA LYS A 123 -3.67 5.89 -14.46
C LYS A 123 -3.29 5.11 -13.22
N LEU A 124 -2.53 4.03 -13.34
CA LEU A 124 -2.20 3.11 -12.25
C LEU A 124 -0.80 3.32 -11.69
N ASN A 125 0.03 4.13 -12.36
CA ASN A 125 1.35 4.46 -11.84
C ASN A 125 1.25 5.47 -10.67
N ARG A 126 1.93 5.17 -9.58
CA ARG A 126 1.89 5.88 -8.31
C ARG A 126 3.28 6.13 -7.78
N LYS A 127 3.38 7.13 -6.92
CA LYS A 127 4.54 7.43 -6.10
C LYS A 127 4.07 7.64 -4.66
N ILE A 128 4.83 7.14 -3.69
CA ILE A 128 4.60 7.46 -2.28
C ILE A 128 5.19 8.84 -2.01
N ILE A 129 4.41 9.71 -1.34
CA ILE A 129 4.87 11.06 -1.02
C ILE A 129 6.01 11.02 0.00
N SER A 130 6.90 12.01 -0.04
CA SER A 130 8.06 12.08 0.87
C SER A 130 7.66 12.20 2.35
N ASP A 131 6.44 12.66 2.62
CA ASP A 131 5.88 12.70 3.98
C ASP A 131 5.89 11.31 4.65
N VAL A 132 5.65 10.23 3.89
CA VAL A 132 5.69 8.88 4.42
C VAL A 132 7.11 8.50 4.84
N GLU A 133 8.13 8.92 4.08
CA GLU A 133 9.54 8.69 4.45
C GLU A 133 9.92 9.42 5.74
N GLU A 134 9.56 10.69 5.84
CA GLU A 134 9.91 11.56 6.96
C GLU A 134 9.14 11.21 8.24
N ARG A 135 7.89 10.74 8.10
CA ARG A 135 6.94 10.52 9.20
C ARG A 135 6.29 9.14 9.15
N GLN A 136 7.06 8.10 8.81
CA GLN A 136 6.61 6.71 8.64
C GLN A 136 5.73 6.18 9.78
N SER A 137 5.95 6.62 11.03
CA SER A 137 5.12 6.21 12.17
C SER A 137 3.65 6.68 12.12
N LEU A 138 3.33 7.66 11.27
CA LEU A 138 1.97 8.18 11.09
C LEU A 138 1.17 7.40 10.04
N TYR A 139 1.81 6.47 9.34
CA TYR A 139 1.27 5.76 8.19
C TYR A 139 1.33 4.25 8.40
N SER A 140 0.39 3.53 7.82
CA SER A 140 0.44 2.08 7.67
C SER A 140 1.25 1.65 6.44
N ILE A 141 1.19 2.42 5.34
CA ILE A 141 1.94 2.13 4.12
C ILE A 141 3.45 2.27 4.37
N ILE A 142 4.24 1.36 3.82
CA ILE A 142 5.70 1.39 3.89
C ILE A 142 6.24 2.26 2.76
N TYR A 143 7.10 3.22 3.08
CA TYR A 143 7.71 4.08 2.08
C TYR A 143 8.61 3.31 1.09
N VAL A 144 8.48 3.65 -0.19
CA VAL A 144 9.33 3.17 -1.27
C VAL A 144 9.77 4.36 -2.14
N PRO A 145 11.04 4.46 -2.54
CA PRO A 145 11.58 5.66 -3.20
C PRO A 145 11.19 5.77 -4.68
N ASN A 146 10.94 4.63 -5.34
CA ASN A 146 10.65 4.56 -6.77
C ASN A 146 9.15 4.52 -7.04
N ASN A 147 8.79 4.95 -8.25
CA ASN A 147 7.42 4.80 -8.75
C ASN A 147 7.07 3.31 -8.93
N PHE A 148 5.81 2.99 -8.68
CA PHE A 148 5.27 1.64 -8.82
C PHE A 148 3.90 1.68 -9.48
N VAL A 149 3.38 0.52 -9.86
CA VAL A 149 2.08 0.39 -10.49
C VAL A 149 1.18 -0.45 -9.58
N VAL A 150 0.02 0.10 -9.24
CA VAL A 150 -0.97 -0.61 -8.41
C VAL A 150 -1.91 -1.46 -9.28
N PRO A 151 -2.50 -2.55 -8.74
CA PRO A 151 -3.54 -3.31 -9.44
C PRO A 151 -4.77 -2.46 -9.79
N GLY A 152 -5.07 -1.47 -8.94
CA GLY A 152 -6.17 -0.54 -9.09
C GLY A 152 -7.38 -0.87 -8.20
N GLY A 153 -8.45 -0.08 -8.35
CA GLY A 153 -9.61 -0.18 -7.48
C GLY A 153 -9.27 0.30 -6.07
N ARG A 154 -9.44 -0.58 -5.08
CA ARG A 154 -9.17 -0.24 -3.68
C ARG A 154 -7.72 -0.38 -3.23
N PHE A 155 -6.89 -0.98 -4.07
CA PHE A 155 -5.50 -1.27 -3.77
C PHE A 155 -4.63 -0.05 -4.09
N ARG A 156 -3.92 0.45 -3.08
CA ARG A 156 -3.08 1.66 -3.15
C ARG A 156 -1.60 1.33 -3.02
N GLU A 157 -1.30 0.12 -2.59
CA GLU A 157 0.02 -0.44 -2.38
C GLU A 157 0.41 -1.35 -3.56
N PHE A 158 1.69 -1.69 -3.61
CA PHE A 158 2.15 -2.76 -4.47
C PHE A 158 1.70 -4.12 -3.90
N TYR A 159 1.49 -5.08 -4.79
CA TYR A 159 1.16 -6.46 -4.43
C TYR A 159 2.16 -7.39 -5.10
N TYR A 160 2.72 -8.33 -4.35
CA TYR A 160 3.91 -9.07 -4.77
C TYR A 160 3.68 -9.86 -6.07
N TRP A 161 2.74 -10.80 -6.04
CA TRP A 161 2.44 -11.64 -7.20
C TRP A 161 1.81 -10.86 -8.37
N ASP A 162 0.98 -9.84 -8.12
CA ASP A 162 0.48 -8.91 -9.15
C ASP A 162 1.62 -8.21 -9.89
N THR A 163 2.67 -7.82 -9.15
CA THR A 163 3.81 -7.06 -9.70
C THR A 163 4.51 -7.84 -10.80
N TYR A 164 4.60 -9.17 -10.70
CA TYR A 164 5.17 -10.00 -11.76
C TYR A 164 4.42 -9.83 -13.10
N TRP A 165 3.09 -9.90 -13.07
CA TRP A 165 2.25 -9.77 -14.27
C TRP A 165 2.26 -8.34 -14.82
N ILE A 166 2.28 -7.35 -13.92
CA ILE A 166 2.42 -5.94 -14.26
C ILE A 166 3.74 -5.71 -14.98
N ILE A 167 4.87 -6.12 -14.39
CA ILE A 167 6.21 -5.98 -14.99
C ILE A 167 6.25 -6.61 -16.38
N LYS A 168 5.75 -7.84 -16.52
CA LYS A 168 5.71 -8.53 -17.82
C LYS A 168 4.93 -7.74 -18.86
N SER A 169 3.78 -7.18 -18.50
CA SER A 169 2.99 -6.34 -19.39
C SER A 169 3.69 -5.02 -19.75
N LEU A 170 4.32 -4.36 -18.78
CA LEU A 170 5.08 -3.13 -18.99
C LEU A 170 6.26 -3.34 -19.96
N LEU A 171 6.96 -4.48 -19.85
CA LEU A 171 8.01 -4.86 -20.80
C LEU A 171 7.48 -5.00 -22.23
N HIS A 172 6.32 -5.63 -22.41
CA HIS A 172 5.67 -5.69 -23.73
C HIS A 172 5.23 -4.30 -24.23
N CYS A 173 4.93 -3.38 -23.32
CA CYS A 173 4.63 -1.98 -23.64
C CYS A 173 5.88 -1.13 -23.93
N GLY A 174 7.10 -1.68 -23.79
CA GLY A 174 8.36 -0.98 -23.99
C GLY A 174 8.80 -0.12 -22.79
N MET A 175 8.12 -0.25 -21.65
CA MET A 175 8.29 0.60 -20.47
C MET A 175 9.42 0.08 -19.55
N THR A 176 10.62 -0.01 -20.11
CA THR A 176 11.79 -0.60 -19.44
C THR A 176 12.36 0.26 -18.32
N LEU A 177 12.25 1.60 -18.39
CA LEU A 177 12.67 2.49 -17.31
C LEU A 177 11.74 2.36 -16.10
N THR A 178 10.42 2.27 -16.35
CA THR A 178 9.44 2.03 -15.29
C THR A 178 9.71 0.67 -14.61
N VAL A 179 9.92 -0.38 -15.40
CA VAL A 179 10.23 -1.72 -14.87
C VAL A 179 11.52 -1.74 -14.05
N ARG A 180 12.57 -1.06 -14.53
CA ARG A 180 13.83 -0.92 -13.79
C ARG A 180 13.60 -0.31 -12.41
N GLY A 181 12.89 0.80 -12.32
CA GLY A 181 12.61 1.46 -11.03
C GLY A 181 11.83 0.55 -10.06
N MET A 182 10.88 -0.23 -10.59
CA MET A 182 10.15 -1.22 -9.78
C MET A 182 11.07 -2.34 -9.26
N ILE A 183 12.01 -2.84 -10.06
CA ILE A 183 12.91 -3.94 -9.68
C ILE A 183 14.04 -3.45 -8.75
N GLU A 184 14.66 -2.31 -9.04
CA GLU A 184 15.72 -1.73 -8.20
C GLU A 184 15.23 -1.47 -6.77
N TRP A 185 13.93 -1.17 -6.61
CA TRP A 185 13.33 -1.10 -5.30
C TRP A 185 13.25 -2.47 -4.60
N TYR A 186 12.81 -3.55 -5.26
CA TYR A 186 12.76 -4.89 -4.64
C TYR A 186 14.09 -5.31 -4.02
N ASP A 187 15.21 -5.03 -4.71
CA ASP A 187 16.55 -5.32 -4.19
C ASP A 187 16.88 -4.48 -2.92
N SER A 188 16.52 -3.19 -2.94
CA SER A 188 16.66 -2.31 -1.78
C SER A 188 15.72 -2.64 -0.62
N ASP A 189 14.57 -3.26 -0.91
CA ASP A 189 13.52 -3.59 0.04
C ASP A 189 13.78 -4.92 0.74
N CYS A 190 14.20 -5.95 0.00
CA CYS A 190 14.69 -7.20 0.59
C CYS A 190 15.84 -6.94 1.56
N THR A 191 16.73 -5.99 1.27
CA THR A 191 17.83 -5.65 2.18
C THR A 191 17.41 -4.81 3.39
N ARG A 192 16.36 -3.98 3.28
CA ARG A 192 15.90 -3.07 4.34
C ARG A 192 14.77 -3.63 5.21
N TYR A 193 13.95 -4.52 4.65
CA TYR A 193 12.72 -5.05 5.23
C TYR A 193 12.61 -6.57 5.12
N ASP A 194 13.75 -7.29 5.03
CA ASP A 194 13.86 -8.77 5.02
C ASP A 194 13.11 -9.49 6.17
N ARG A 195 12.49 -8.73 7.08
CA ARG A 195 11.71 -9.22 8.21
C ARG A 195 10.26 -8.74 8.30
N LYS A 196 9.79 -7.82 7.43
CA LYS A 196 8.44 -7.21 7.56
C LYS A 196 7.53 -7.33 6.34
N LEU A 197 8.05 -7.66 5.16
CA LEU A 197 7.26 -7.65 3.92
C LEU A 197 6.84 -9.03 3.41
N PHE A 198 7.20 -10.10 4.10
CA PHE A 198 7.03 -11.46 3.59
C PHE A 198 5.67 -12.13 3.82
N LEU A 199 4.69 -11.47 4.42
CA LEU A 199 3.43 -12.13 4.79
C LEU A 199 2.21 -11.26 4.50
N TYR A 200 1.89 -11.12 3.21
CA TYR A 200 0.52 -10.89 2.77
C TYR A 200 0.22 -11.79 1.57
N ASP A 201 -0.05 -13.07 1.88
CA ASP A 201 -0.91 -13.99 1.11
C ASP A 201 -1.89 -14.65 2.09
#